data_AF-A0A199P6C9-F1
#
_entry.id   AF-A0A199P6C9-F1
#
_cell.length_a   1.000
_cell.length_b   1.000
_cell.length_c   1.000
_cell.angle_alpha   90.00
_cell.angle_beta   90.00
_cell.angle_gamma   90.00
#
_symmetry.space_group_name_H-M   'P 1'
#
loop_
_entity.id
_entity.type
_entity.pdbx_description
1 polymer ?
#
loop_
_entity_poly.entity_id
_entity_poly.type
_entity_poly.pdbx_seq_one_letter_code
_entity_poly.pdbx_strand_id
1 'polypeptide(L)'
;MTIRLPRHRFAFITIGQALRSKPRCNPLIVSPGHCVTVTADSALEWTLRHLRGYRLPEPTRLADRAGLAPRRGERAGDRRSPAVMQPS
;
A
#
# COMPACT_ATOMS: atom_id res chain seq x y z
N MET A 1 12.33 -52.74 -14.59
CA MET A 1 12.91 -51.49 -15.12
C MET A 1 12.23 -50.34 -14.38
N THR A 2 12.82 -49.88 -13.28
CA THR A 2 12.18 -48.90 -12.37
C THR A 2 12.75 -47.52 -12.66
N ILE A 3 11.97 -46.70 -13.38
CA ILE A 3 12.37 -45.35 -13.74
C ILE A 3 12.16 -44.47 -12.50
N ARG A 4 13.25 -44.16 -11.79
CA ARG A 4 13.28 -43.20 -10.68
C ARG A 4 13.28 -41.78 -11.27
N LEU A 5 12.11 -41.16 -11.31
CA LEU A 5 11.96 -39.76 -11.72
C LEU A 5 12.72 -38.83 -10.77
N PRO A 6 13.41 -37.78 -11.27
CA PRO A 6 14.07 -36.81 -10.43
C PRO A 6 13.03 -36.00 -9.67
N ARG A 7 13.20 -35.90 -8.34
CA ARG A 7 12.38 -35.05 -7.49
C ARG A 7 12.70 -33.60 -7.84
N HIS A 8 11.90 -32.98 -8.70
CA HIS A 8 11.97 -31.53 -8.90
C HIS A 8 11.84 -30.86 -7.53
N ARG A 9 12.91 -30.21 -7.10
CA ARG A 9 12.98 -29.52 -5.82
C ARG A 9 12.22 -28.21 -5.98
N PHE A 10 10.91 -28.25 -5.75
CA PHE A 10 10.11 -27.04 -5.64
C PHE A 10 10.59 -26.26 -4.41
N ALA A 11 11.37 -25.22 -4.64
CA ALA A 11 11.71 -24.23 -3.63
C ALA A 11 10.66 -23.12 -3.71
N PHE A 12 9.89 -22.95 -2.63
CA PHE A 12 9.02 -21.78 -2.47
C PHE A 12 9.85 -20.62 -1.91
N ILE A 13 9.54 -19.40 -2.36
CA ILE A 13 10.17 -18.18 -1.87
C ILE A 13 9.15 -17.33 -1.12
N THR A 14 9.56 -16.70 -0.02
CA THR A 14 8.71 -15.78 0.74
C THR A 14 8.70 -14.43 0.05
N ILE A 15 7.53 -13.99 -0.42
CA ILE A 15 7.35 -12.74 -1.18
C ILE A 15 6.91 -11.55 -0.30
N GLY A 16 6.51 -11.80 0.95
CA GLY A 16 6.03 -10.77 1.87
C GLY A 16 5.36 -11.38 3.10
N GLN A 17 5.04 -10.53 4.08
CA GLN A 17 4.52 -10.91 5.40
C GLN A 17 3.20 -10.18 5.70
N ALA A 18 2.30 -10.85 6.43
CA ALA A 18 1.09 -10.22 6.96
C ALA A 18 1.34 -9.68 8.38
N LEU A 19 1.36 -8.35 8.52
CA LEU A 19 1.59 -7.64 9.77
C LEU A 19 0.28 -7.19 10.42
N ARG A 20 0.03 -7.65 11.64
CA ARG A 20 -1.09 -7.15 12.45
C ARG A 20 -0.64 -5.96 13.30
N SER A 21 -0.87 -4.75 12.81
CA SER A 21 -0.47 -3.51 13.49
C SER A 21 -1.39 -3.08 14.64
N LYS A 22 -2.68 -3.39 14.58
CA LYS A 22 -3.67 -2.99 15.60
C LYS A 22 -4.70 -4.08 15.86
N PRO A 23 -5.10 -4.32 17.13
CA PRO A 23 -6.18 -5.25 17.44
C PRO A 23 -7.49 -4.81 16.79
N ARG A 24 -8.27 -5.78 16.30
CA ARG A 24 -9.55 -5.57 15.58
C ARG A 24 -9.44 -4.82 14.24
N CYS A 25 -8.25 -4.71 13.67
CA CYS A 25 -8.04 -4.18 12.32
C CYS A 25 -7.55 -5.28 11.38
N ASN A 26 -7.87 -5.15 10.09
CA ASN A 26 -7.34 -6.03 9.05
C ASN A 26 -5.80 -5.96 9.04
N PRO A 27 -5.10 -7.09 8.84
CA PRO A 27 -3.65 -7.09 8.73
C PRO A 27 -3.19 -6.22 7.55
N LEU A 28 -1.96 -5.72 7.63
CA LEU A 28 -1.24 -5.10 6.53
C LEU A 28 -0.41 -6.15 5.81
N ILE A 29 -0.44 -6.17 4.49
CA ILE A 29 0.47 -7.00 3.70
C ILE A 29 1.70 -6.17 3.36
N VAL A 30 2.87 -6.62 3.79
CA VAL A 30 4.15 -5.95 3.60
C VAL A 30 5.03 -6.82 2.73
N SER A 31 5.41 -6.31 1.57
CA SER A 31 6.38 -6.93 0.67
C SER A 31 7.56 -5.97 0.45
N PRO A 32 8.79 -6.47 0.35
CA PRO A 32 9.92 -5.63 -0.02
C PRO A 32 9.73 -5.08 -1.44
N GLY A 33 10.10 -3.81 -1.64
CA GLY A 33 10.12 -3.14 -2.94
C GLY A 33 11.53 -3.12 -3.55
N HIS A 34 11.81 -2.14 -4.42
CA HIS A 34 13.14 -1.95 -5.00
C HIS A 34 14.12 -1.33 -3.98
N CYS A 35 15.37 -1.81 -3.96
CA CYS A 35 16.47 -1.34 -3.09
C CYS A 35 16.24 -1.47 -1.57
N VAL A 36 15.24 -2.24 -1.12
CA VAL A 36 15.16 -2.71 0.26
C VAL A 36 15.84 -4.08 0.30
N THR A 37 16.71 -4.32 1.29
CA THR A 37 17.40 -5.60 1.46
C THR A 37 16.42 -6.77 1.31
N VAL A 38 16.84 -7.81 0.58
CA VAL A 38 16.02 -8.96 0.14
C VAL A 38 15.41 -9.73 1.33
N THR A 39 15.92 -9.52 2.54
CA THR A 39 15.36 -10.06 3.78
C THR A 39 14.05 -9.36 4.14
N ALA A 40 12.96 -10.12 4.18
CA ALA A 40 11.63 -9.64 4.54
C ALA A 40 11.57 -8.87 5.87
N ASP A 41 12.48 -9.19 6.81
CA ASP A 41 12.59 -8.54 8.11
C ASP A 41 12.94 -7.04 8.01
N SER A 42 13.77 -6.65 7.05
CA SER A 42 14.16 -5.24 6.89
C SER A 42 12.98 -4.36 6.48
N ALA A 43 12.17 -4.81 5.53
CA ALA A 43 10.96 -4.08 5.10
C ALA A 43 9.93 -3.99 6.24
N LEU A 44 9.81 -5.04 7.04
CA LEU A 44 8.91 -5.08 8.20
C LEU A 44 9.35 -4.09 9.29
N GLU A 45 10.65 -4.03 9.58
CA GLU A 45 11.21 -3.13 10.58
C GLU A 45 10.94 -1.65 10.22
N TRP A 46 11.17 -1.28 8.96
CA TRP A 46 10.83 0.06 8.46
C TRP A 46 9.35 0.36 8.64
N THR A 47 8.48 -0.59 8.31
CA THR A 47 7.02 -0.44 8.47
C THR A 47 6.65 -0.22 9.94
N LEU A 48 7.20 -1.02 10.85
CA LEU A 48 6.93 -0.95 12.29
C LEU A 48 7.34 0.42 12.88
N ARG A 49 8.51 0.95 12.50
CA ARG A 49 8.99 2.29 12.90
C ARG A 49 8.01 3.41 12.54
N HIS A 50 7.19 3.21 11.50
CA HIS A 50 6.30 4.22 10.95
C HIS A 50 4.82 4.03 11.33
N LEU A 51 4.45 2.99 12.09
CA LEU A 51 3.04 2.75 12.47
C LEU A 51 2.47 3.80 13.44
N ARG A 52 3.27 4.31 14.38
CA ARG A 52 2.89 5.36 15.35
C ARG A 52 1.49 5.17 15.98
N GLY A 53 1.09 3.93 16.27
CA GLY A 53 -0.22 3.59 16.89
C GLY A 53 -1.43 3.55 15.93
N TYR A 54 -1.22 3.82 14.64
CA TYR A 54 -2.24 3.69 13.59
C TYR A 54 -2.18 2.31 12.93
N ARG A 55 -3.24 1.96 12.19
CA ARG A 55 -3.24 0.75 11.37
C ARG A 55 -2.26 0.88 10.22
N LEU A 56 -2.32 2.01 9.49
CA LEU A 56 -1.54 2.28 8.28
C LEU A 56 -0.27 3.07 8.66
N PRO A 57 0.89 2.78 8.05
CA PRO A 57 2.10 3.54 8.31
C PRO A 57 1.91 5.02 7.96
N GLU A 58 2.56 5.86 8.75
CA GLU A 58 2.56 7.31 8.66
C GLU A 58 2.74 7.86 7.23
N PRO A 59 3.73 7.40 6.42
CA PRO A 59 3.92 7.92 5.06
C PRO A 59 2.72 7.64 4.15
N THR A 60 2.15 6.44 4.20
CA THR A 60 0.97 6.09 3.39
C THR A 60 -0.27 6.85 3.86
N ARG A 61 -0.42 7.05 5.17
CA ARG A 61 -1.51 7.83 5.75
C ARG A 61 -1.45 9.30 5.32
N LEU A 62 -0.26 9.89 5.27
CA LEU A 62 -0.07 11.25 4.77
C LEU A 62 -0.36 11.33 3.27
N ALA A 63 0.10 10.36 2.48
CA ALA A 63 -0.15 10.32 1.05
C ALA A 63 -1.64 10.22 0.73
N ASP A 64 -2.40 9.38 1.46
CA ASP A 64 -3.86 9.27 1.32
C ASP A 64 -4.55 10.61 1.63
N ARG A 65 -4.17 11.26 2.73
CA ARG A 65 -4.67 12.60 3.08
C ARG A 65 -4.35 13.64 2.01
N ALA A 66 -3.16 13.58 1.41
CA ALA A 66 -2.75 14.48 0.34
C ALA A 66 -3.50 14.21 -0.98
N GLY A 67 -3.84 12.95 -1.29
CA GLY A 67 -4.63 12.59 -2.47
C GLY A 67 -6.08 13.03 -2.38
N LEU A 68 -6.64 13.06 -1.16
CA LEU A 68 -7.98 13.61 -0.89
C LEU A 68 -8.01 15.14 -0.84
N ALA A 69 -6.86 15.79 -0.66
CA ALA A 69 -6.79 17.24 -0.66
C ALA A 69 -7.06 17.78 -2.08
N PRO A 70 -7.80 18.90 -2.22
CA PRO A 70 -7.98 19.52 -3.52
C PRO A 70 -6.61 19.88 -4.10
N ARG A 71 -6.43 19.63 -5.40
CA ARG A 71 -5.21 20.04 -6.08
C ARG A 71 -5.07 21.54 -5.94
N ARG A 72 -3.87 22.01 -5.57
CA ARG A 72 -3.57 23.45 -5.52
C ARG A 72 -3.93 24.05 -6.88
N GLY A 73 -5.00 24.84 -6.92
CA GLY A 73 -5.53 25.45 -8.15
C GLY A 73 -7.02 25.24 -8.38
N GLU A 74 -7.60 24.12 -7.93
CA GLU A 74 -9.05 23.88 -8.04
C GLU A 74 -9.78 24.50 -6.85
N ARG A 75 -10.20 25.77 -7.01
CA ARG A 75 -11.12 26.40 -6.05
C ARG A 75 -12.46 25.66 -6.12
N ALA A 76 -13.06 25.39 -4.95
CA ALA A 76 -14.38 24.78 -4.79
C ALA A 76 -15.57 25.58 -5.40
N GLY A 77 -15.30 26.58 -6.24
CA GLY A 77 -16.28 27.41 -6.93
C GLY A 77 -16.39 27.18 -8.44
N ASP A 78 -15.49 26.43 -9.08
CA ASP A 78 -15.45 26.29 -10.55
C ASP A 78 -16.42 25.22 -11.10
N ARG A 79 -17.00 24.38 -10.24
CA ARG A 79 -17.96 23.32 -10.64
C ARG A 79 -19.41 23.81 -10.79
N ARG A 80 -19.67 25.12 -10.79
CA ARG A 80 -21.00 25.72 -10.94
C ARG A 80 -21.13 26.52 -12.25
N SER A 81 -20.94 25.85 -13.37
CA SER A 81 -21.53 26.29 -14.63
C SER A 81 -22.28 25.16 -15.33
N PRO A 82 -23.38 24.64 -14.76
CA PRO A 82 -24.50 24.21 -15.59
C PRO A 82 -25.41 25.43 -15.84
N ALA A 83 -25.98 25.51 -17.05
CA ALA A 83 -26.89 26.55 -17.51
C ALA A 83 -26.25 27.87 -17.99
N VAL A 84 -25.70 27.81 -19.20
CA VAL A 84 -26.06 28.83 -20.21
C VAL A 84 -27.58 28.73 -20.40
N MET A 85 -28.35 29.44 -19.57
CA MET A 85 -29.72 29.83 -19.88
C MET A 85 -29.63 31.24 -20.45
N GLN A 86 -29.62 31.34 -21.77
CA GLN A 86 -29.73 32.63 -22.45
C GLN A 86 -31.22 33.01 -22.48
N PRO A 87 -31.62 34.21 -22.01
CA PRO A 87 -32.92 34.74 -22.35
C PRO A 87 -32.85 35.36 -23.76
N SER A 88 -33.80 34.98 -24.62
CA SER A 88 -34.21 35.75 -25.81
C SER A 88 -35.49 36.51 -25.50
#